data_AF-A0A932APK8-F1
#
_entry.id   AF-A0A932APK8-F1
#
_cell.length_a   1.000
_cell.length_b   1.000
_cell.length_c   1.000
_cell.angle_alpha   90.00
_cell.angle_beta   90.00
_cell.angle_gamma   90.00
#
_symmetry.space_group_name_H-M   'P 1'
#
loop_
_entity.id
_entity.type
_entity.pdbx_description
1 polymer ?
#
loop_
_entity_poly.entity_id
_entity_poly.type
_entity_poly.pdbx_seq_one_letter_code
_entity_poly.pdbx_strand_id
1 'polypeptide(L)'
;MRTHRITAAFALAGVSLLAAACGSSNVSQAKFRDELYANLKPKGFTRTQVVCMTDKVYKRFSQSEIDQLYKAQQENQVPKSVRQGFDDITRSCAPG
;
A
#
# COMPACT_ATOMS: atom_id res chain seq x y z
N MET A 1 29.55 21.11 -6.94
CA MET A 1 28.19 21.66 -6.98
C MET A 1 27.25 20.63 -6.35
N ARG A 2 26.58 21.02 -5.26
CA ARG A 2 25.63 20.21 -4.48
C ARG A 2 24.32 20.12 -5.25
N THR A 3 23.86 18.91 -5.56
CA THR A 3 22.50 18.70 -6.06
C THR A 3 21.82 17.69 -5.13
N HIS A 4 21.08 18.23 -4.16
CA HIS A 4 20.27 17.48 -3.23
C HIS A 4 19.15 16.76 -4.00
N ARG A 5 19.32 15.45 -4.23
CA ARG A 5 18.22 14.59 -4.66
C ARG A 5 17.29 14.41 -3.46
N ILE A 6 16.09 14.93 -3.60
CA ILE A 6 15.01 14.88 -2.61
C ILE A 6 14.63 13.40 -2.45
N THR A 7 15.15 12.78 -1.38
CA THR A 7 14.77 11.44 -0.94
C THR A 7 13.36 11.53 -0.36
N ALA A 8 12.34 11.20 -1.14
CA ALA A 8 10.98 11.06 -0.64
C ALA A 8 10.88 9.79 0.21
N ALA A 9 11.18 9.91 1.50
CA ALA A 9 11.02 8.85 2.48
C ALA A 9 9.54 8.72 2.87
N PHE A 10 8.88 7.66 2.41
CA PHE A 10 7.59 7.22 2.93
C PHE A 10 7.80 6.55 4.29
N ALA A 11 7.94 7.34 5.35
CA ALA A 11 8.01 6.84 6.73
C ALA A 11 6.64 7.01 7.40
N LEU A 12 5.83 5.95 7.42
CA LEU A 12 4.62 5.88 8.23
C LEU A 12 5.01 5.47 9.65
N ALA A 13 5.10 6.46 10.54
CA ALA A 13 5.44 6.26 11.95
C ALA A 13 4.32 5.49 12.67
N GLY A 14 4.59 4.24 13.04
CA GLY A 14 3.72 3.39 13.85
C GLY A 14 3.94 3.62 15.34
N VAL A 15 2.88 3.99 16.06
CA VAL A 15 2.84 4.03 17.54
C VAL A 15 2.78 2.60 18.08
N SER A 16 3.76 2.25 18.92
CA SER A 16 3.93 0.91 19.51
C SER A 16 3.35 0.86 20.92
N LEU A 17 2.35 0.02 21.15
CA LEU A 17 1.86 -0.36 22.48
C LEU A 17 1.60 -1.87 22.53
N LEU A 18 2.43 -2.56 23.33
CA LEU A 18 2.26 -3.85 24.01
C LEU A 18 1.83 -5.09 23.19
N ALA A 19 2.76 -6.06 23.12
CA ALA A 19 2.61 -7.46 23.58
C ALA A 19 3.59 -8.36 22.81
N ALA A 20 4.22 -9.28 23.53
CA ALA A 20 5.08 -10.30 22.96
C ALA A 20 4.29 -11.18 21.97
N ALA A 21 4.56 -11.03 20.68
CA ALA A 21 4.23 -12.00 19.65
C ALA A 21 5.31 -11.94 18.57
N CYS A 22 6.07 -13.02 18.40
CA CYS A 22 6.62 -13.32 17.08
C CYS A 22 5.41 -13.49 16.14
N GLY A 23 4.99 -12.43 15.49
CA GLY A 23 3.81 -12.46 14.65
C GLY A 23 3.84 -11.26 13.72
N SER A 24 4.05 -11.52 12.43
CA SER A 24 3.77 -10.54 11.39
C SER A 24 2.33 -10.07 11.57
N SER A 25 2.14 -8.91 12.21
CA SER A 25 0.82 -8.32 12.36
C SER A 25 0.31 -7.98 10.97
N ASN A 26 -0.62 -8.80 10.50
CA ASN A 26 -1.29 -8.64 9.22
C ASN A 26 -2.06 -7.33 9.19
N VAL A 27 -1.92 -6.55 8.11
CA VAL A 27 -2.67 -5.30 7.99
C VAL A 27 -4.16 -5.58 7.76
N SER A 28 -5.02 -4.92 8.53
CA SER A 28 -6.47 -5.02 8.35
C SER A 28 -6.93 -4.22 7.13
N GLN A 29 -8.01 -4.68 6.47
CA GLN A 29 -8.53 -4.03 5.27
C GLN A 29 -8.90 -2.56 5.49
N ALA A 30 -9.46 -2.23 6.65
CA ALA A 30 -9.81 -0.86 7.01
C ALA A 30 -8.56 0.03 7.09
N LYS A 31 -7.51 -0.44 7.78
CA LYS A 31 -6.25 0.29 7.92
C LYS A 31 -5.54 0.43 6.57
N PHE A 32 -5.46 -0.64 5.80
CA PHE A 32 -4.90 -0.63 4.46
C PHE A 32 -5.61 0.39 3.57
N ARG A 33 -6.95 0.40 3.55
CA ARG A 33 -7.75 1.34 2.77
C ARG A 33 -7.47 2.79 3.14
N ASP A 34 -7.49 3.10 4.44
CA ASP A 34 -7.40 4.47 4.91
C ASP A 34 -5.99 5.04 4.63
N GLU A 35 -4.95 4.23 4.82
CA GLU A 35 -3.57 4.62 4.48
C GLU A 35 -3.33 4.68 2.97
N LEU A 36 -3.90 3.74 2.20
CA LEU A 36 -3.86 3.80 0.74
C LEU A 36 -4.54 5.07 0.23
N TYR A 37 -5.68 5.46 0.82
CA TYR A 37 -6.37 6.69 0.46
C TYR A 37 -5.56 7.93 0.80
N ALA A 38 -4.95 7.99 1.99
CA ALA A 38 -4.08 9.10 2.37
C ALA A 38 -2.92 9.28 1.38
N ASN A 39 -2.34 8.19 0.86
CA ASN A 39 -1.24 8.22 -0.11
C ASN A 39 -1.68 8.55 -1.54
N LEU A 40 -2.87 8.12 -1.96
CA LEU A 40 -3.37 8.31 -3.33
C LEU A 40 -4.23 9.57 -3.52
N LYS A 41 -4.83 10.11 -2.46
CA LYS A 41 -5.60 11.36 -2.51
C LYS A 41 -4.79 12.52 -3.11
N PRO A 42 -3.51 12.77 -2.75
CA PRO A 42 -2.70 13.81 -3.37
C PRO A 42 -2.45 13.60 -4.88
N LYS A 43 -2.64 12.37 -5.37
CA LYS A 43 -2.50 11.99 -6.79
C LYS A 43 -3.83 12.06 -7.54
N GLY A 44 -4.89 12.59 -6.93
CA GLY A 44 -6.21 12.77 -7.55
C GLY A 44 -7.16 11.58 -7.39
N PHE A 45 -6.79 10.54 -6.64
CA PHE A 45 -7.69 9.41 -6.42
C PHE A 45 -8.81 9.74 -5.44
N THR A 46 -10.02 9.35 -5.81
CA THR A 46 -11.21 9.47 -4.97
C THR A 46 -11.29 8.33 -3.94
N ARG A 47 -12.04 8.55 -2.86
CA ARG A 47 -12.27 7.51 -1.86
C ARG A 47 -12.94 6.26 -2.47
N THR A 48 -13.85 6.44 -3.43
CA THR A 48 -14.52 5.34 -4.14
C THR A 48 -13.54 4.48 -4.94
N GLN A 49 -12.60 5.11 -5.66
CA GLN A 49 -11.57 4.38 -6.39
C GLN A 49 -10.69 3.55 -5.44
N VAL A 50 -10.32 4.13 -4.29
CA VAL A 50 -9.49 3.42 -3.29
C VAL A 50 -10.24 2.29 -2.59
N VAL A 51 -11.54 2.43 -2.34
CA VAL A 51 -12.39 1.33 -1.86
C VAL A 51 -12.38 0.18 -2.87
N CYS A 52 -12.62 0.47 -4.16
CA CYS A 52 -12.55 -0.54 -5.22
C CYS A 52 -11.18 -1.24 -5.25
N MET A 53 -10.09 -0.47 -5.19
CA MET A 53 -8.73 -1.03 -5.21
C MET A 53 -8.50 -1.95 -4.01
N THR A 54 -8.90 -1.51 -2.81
CA THR A 54 -8.74 -2.29 -1.59
C THR A 54 -9.52 -3.59 -1.65
N ASP A 55 -10.79 -3.54 -2.06
CA ASP A 55 -11.64 -4.74 -2.15
C ASP A 55 -11.09 -5.75 -3.16
N LYS A 56 -10.54 -5.28 -4.28
CA LYS A 56 -9.90 -6.17 -5.26
C LYS A 56 -8.55 -6.72 -4.78
N VAL A 57 -7.76 -5.92 -4.06
CA VAL A 57 -6.49 -6.36 -3.46
C VAL A 57 -6.74 -7.51 -2.48
N TYR A 58 -7.69 -7.36 -1.56
CA TYR A 58 -8.04 -8.39 -0.57
C TYR A 58 -8.73 -9.62 -1.16
N LYS A 59 -9.28 -9.52 -2.39
CA LYS A 59 -9.80 -10.67 -3.14
C LYS A 59 -8.74 -11.39 -3.96
N ARG A 60 -7.72 -10.69 -4.46
CA ARG A 60 -6.74 -11.22 -5.42
C ARG A 60 -5.47 -11.73 -4.76
N PHE A 61 -5.03 -11.08 -3.69
CA PHE A 61 -3.75 -11.36 -3.06
C PHE A 61 -3.94 -12.06 -1.71
N SER A 62 -2.95 -12.89 -1.36
CA SER A 62 -2.86 -13.45 -0.02
C SER A 62 -2.52 -12.36 1.00
N GLN A 63 -2.85 -12.60 2.26
CA GLN A 63 -2.52 -11.66 3.34
C GLN A 63 -1.01 -11.35 3.41
N SER A 64 -0.15 -12.31 3.10
CA SER A 64 1.31 -12.09 3.07
C SER A 64 1.73 -11.12 1.96
N GLU A 65 1.15 -11.21 0.77
CA GLU A 65 1.42 -10.30 -0.35
C GLU A 65 0.85 -8.90 -0.08
N ILE A 66 -0.32 -8.81 0.55
CA ILE A 66 -0.91 -7.54 0.99
C ILE A 66 0.00 -6.86 2.02
N ASP A 67 0.50 -7.63 2.98
CA ASP A 67 1.46 -7.16 3.96
C ASP A 67 2.77 -6.68 3.31
N GLN A 68 3.25 -7.35 2.27
CA GLN A 68 4.41 -6.90 1.50
C GLN A 68 4.13 -5.59 0.78
N LEU A 69 2.99 -5.47 0.10
CA LEU A 69 2.56 -4.22 -0.54
C LEU A 69 2.47 -3.07 0.47
N TYR A 70 1.94 -3.36 1.66
CA TYR A 70 1.75 -2.40 2.73
C TYR A 70 3.08 -1.94 3.37
N LYS A 71 4.02 -2.87 3.58
CA LYS A 71 5.32 -2.61 4.23
C LYS A 71 6.40 -2.14 3.24
N ALA A 72 6.19 -2.33 1.93
CA ALA A 72 7.16 -1.97 0.92
C ALA A 72 7.41 -0.45 0.90
N GLN A 73 8.66 -0.08 1.11
CA GLN A 73 9.09 1.32 1.01
C GLN A 73 9.48 1.69 -0.43
N GLN A 74 9.74 0.67 -1.27
CA GLN A 74 10.17 0.81 -2.64
C GLN A 74 9.52 -0.27 -3.50
N GLU A 75 9.26 0.06 -4.76
CA GLU A 75 8.63 -0.84 -5.73
C GLU A 75 9.39 -2.16 -5.91
N ASN A 76 10.73 -2.11 -5.90
CA ASN A 76 11.58 -3.30 -6.08
C ASN A 76 11.50 -4.33 -4.94
N GLN A 77 10.91 -3.96 -3.79
CA GLN A 77 10.70 -4.87 -2.66
C GLN A 77 9.46 -5.76 -2.85
N VAL A 78 8.60 -5.41 -3.81
CA VAL A 78 7.38 -6.16 -4.12
C VAL A 78 7.64 -7.07 -5.33
N PRO A 79 7.30 -8.37 -5.25
CA PRO A 79 7.41 -9.28 -6.38
C PRO A 79 6.75 -8.70 -7.63
N LYS A 80 7.37 -8.92 -8.80
CA LYS A 80 6.89 -8.36 -10.08
C LYS A 80 5.43 -8.72 -10.36
N SER A 81 5.02 -9.96 -10.05
CA SER A 81 3.64 -10.44 -10.21
C SER A 81 2.64 -9.65 -9.36
N VAL A 82 3.01 -9.37 -8.10
CA VAL A 82 2.17 -8.62 -7.15
C VAL A 82 2.03 -7.17 -7.61
N ARG A 83 3.12 -6.54 -8.06
CA ARG A 83 3.08 -5.19 -8.65
C ARG A 83 2.19 -5.11 -9.88
N GLN A 84 2.39 -6.02 -10.83
CA GLN A 84 1.58 -6.06 -12.04
C GLN A 84 0.10 -6.24 -11.72
N GLY A 85 -0.24 -7.11 -10.77
CA GLY A 85 -1.62 -7.29 -10.33
C GLY A 85 -2.19 -6.05 -9.61
N PHE A 86 -1.38 -5.33 -8.83
CA PHE A 86 -1.81 -4.07 -8.21
C PHE A 86 -2.04 -2.98 -9.25
N ASP A 87 -1.19 -2.88 -10.27
CA ASP A 87 -1.37 -1.96 -11.40
C ASP A 87 -2.63 -2.29 -12.21
N ASP A 88 -2.90 -3.57 -12.47
CA ASP A 88 -4.13 -4.04 -13.12
C ASP A 88 -5.37 -3.62 -12.32
N ILE A 89 -5.33 -3.78 -11.01
CA ILE A 89 -6.40 -3.34 -10.11
C ILE A 89 -6.57 -1.82 -10.18
N THR A 90 -5.46 -1.08 -10.15
CA THR A 90 -5.45 0.39 -10.24
C THR A 90 -6.13 0.85 -11.53
N ARG A 91 -5.70 0.32 -12.68
CA ARG A 91 -6.31 0.63 -14.00
C ARG A 91 -7.79 0.28 -14.05
N SER A 92 -8.20 -0.82 -13.41
CA SER A 92 -9.60 -1.24 -13.40
C SER A 92 -10.50 -0.37 -12.50
N CYS A 93 -9.97 0.15 -11.40
CA CYS A 93 -10.75 0.93 -10.43
C CYS A 93 -10.69 2.44 -10.68
N ALA A 94 -9.64 2.92 -11.34
CA ALA A 94 -9.47 4.29 -11.79
C ALA A 94 -9.09 4.28 -13.28
N PRO A 95 -10.02 3.91 -14.18
CA PRO A 95 -9.81 4.19 -15.59
C PRO A 95 -9.72 5.72 -15.73
N GLY A 96 -8.59 6.19 -16.24
CA GLY A 96 -8.39 7.61 -16.53
C GLY A 96 -9.44 8.15 -17.48
#